data_AF-A0A176RTY8-F1
#
_entry.id   AF-A0A176RTY8-F1
#
_cell.length_a   1.000
_cell.length_b   1.000
_cell.length_c   1.000
_cell.angle_alpha   90.00
_cell.angle_beta   90.00
_cell.angle_gamma   90.00
#
_symmetry.space_group_name_H-M   'P 1'
#
loop_
_entity.id
_entity.type
_entity.pdbx_description
1 polymer ?
#
loop_
_entity_poly.entity_id
_entity_poly.type
_entity_poly.pdbx_seq_one_letter_code
_entity_poly.pdbx_strand_id
1 'polypeptide(L)'
;MKSFLSKACLLLLLLSSSTFAIPTIQHWQTDNGARVYFVPAPDLPMVDIEIVFDAGSARDGDKPGLAMLSNGLLTEGAGGYSADQIAEHFENLGAEIS
;
A
#
# COMPACT_ATOMS: atom_id res chain seq x y z
N MET A 1 -8.83 35.37 -43.70
CA MET A 1 -8.90 35.23 -42.22
C MET A 1 -9.28 33.81 -41.74
N LYS A 2 -10.30 33.13 -42.30
CA LYS A 2 -10.76 31.80 -41.83
C LYS A 2 -9.71 30.66 -41.93
N SER A 3 -8.87 30.66 -42.97
CA SER A 3 -7.79 29.68 -43.17
C SER A 3 -6.68 29.77 -42.12
N PHE A 4 -6.36 30.98 -41.64
CA PHE A 4 -5.35 31.18 -40.60
C PHE A 4 -5.81 30.64 -39.24
N LEU A 5 -7.11 30.83 -38.94
CA LEU A 5 -7.74 30.35 -37.71
C LEU A 5 -7.81 28.81 -37.66
N SER A 6 -8.12 28.17 -38.80
CA SER A 6 -8.17 26.71 -38.91
C SER A 6 -6.79 26.07 -38.75
N LYS A 7 -5.73 26.68 -39.31
CA LYS A 7 -4.35 26.19 -39.15
C LYS A 7 -3.84 26.34 -37.72
N ALA A 8 -4.18 27.44 -37.03
CA ALA A 8 -3.86 27.63 -35.62
C ALA A 8 -4.55 26.57 -34.73
N CYS A 9 -5.82 26.26 -35.00
CA CYS A 9 -6.57 25.22 -34.28
C CYS A 9 -5.96 23.82 -34.49
N LEU A 10 -5.55 23.49 -35.72
CA LEU A 10 -4.91 22.20 -36.03
C LEU A 10 -3.54 22.05 -35.35
N LEU A 11 -2.79 23.14 -35.20
CA LEU A 11 -1.51 23.15 -34.49
C LEU A 11 -1.68 22.95 -32.98
N LEU A 12 -2.72 23.54 -32.38
CA LEU A 12 -3.07 23.37 -30.95
C LEU A 12 -3.51 21.95 -30.63
N LEU A 13 -4.23 21.28 -31.53
CA LEU A 13 -4.62 19.87 -31.39
C LEU A 13 -3.40 18.94 -31.42
N LEU A 14 -2.40 19.23 -32.25
CA LEU A 14 -1.16 18.45 -32.34
C LEU A 14 -0.24 18.60 -31.12
N LEU A 15 -0.43 19.65 -30.30
CA LEU A 15 0.35 19.91 -29.09
C LEU A 15 -0.27 19.29 -27.83
N SER A 16 -1.41 18.62 -27.96
CA SER A 16 -2.07 17.97 -26.82
C SER A 16 -1.29 16.72 -26.40
N SER A 17 -0.40 16.88 -25.42
CA SER A 17 0.35 15.80 -24.81
C SER A 17 -0.49 15.18 -23.70
N SER A 18 -0.72 13.87 -23.73
CA SER A 18 -1.35 13.15 -22.62
C SER A 18 -0.44 13.24 -21.39
N THR A 19 -0.91 13.87 -20.32
CA THR A 19 -0.24 13.79 -19.02
C THR A 19 -0.59 12.46 -18.35
N PHE A 20 0.40 11.70 -17.92
CA PHE A 20 0.21 10.46 -17.18
C PHE A 20 0.36 10.75 -15.69
N ALA A 21 -0.76 10.70 -14.95
CA ALA A 21 -0.77 10.80 -13.50
C ALA A 21 -0.52 9.42 -12.85
N ILE A 22 0.67 8.85 -13.08
CA ILE A 22 1.08 7.61 -12.42
C ILE A 22 1.82 7.97 -11.12
N PRO A 23 1.40 7.44 -9.95
CA PRO A 23 2.11 7.65 -8.70
C PRO A 23 3.55 7.15 -8.81
N THR A 24 4.50 7.94 -8.31
CA THR A 24 5.92 7.53 -8.27
C THR A 24 6.12 6.52 -7.15
N ILE A 25 6.58 5.31 -7.48
CA ILE A 25 6.90 4.28 -6.49
C ILE A 25 8.35 4.46 -6.04
N GLN A 26 8.54 4.74 -4.76
CA GLN A 26 9.86 4.74 -4.12
C GLN A 26 10.14 3.35 -3.58
N HIS A 27 11.39 2.88 -3.69
CA HIS A 27 11.78 1.57 -3.17
C HIS A 27 13.13 1.62 -2.46
N TRP A 28 13.25 0.90 -1.36
CA TRP A 28 14.52 0.70 -0.66
C TRP A 28 14.54 -0.62 0.10
N GLN A 29 15.70 -0.93 0.67
CA GLN A 29 15.88 -2.04 1.60
C GLN A 29 16.31 -1.46 2.95
N THR A 30 15.69 -1.93 4.02
CA THR A 30 16.08 -1.58 5.40
C THR A 30 17.38 -2.31 5.79
N ASP A 31 18.03 -1.85 6.87
CA ASP A 31 19.27 -2.47 7.35
C ASP A 31 19.11 -3.95 7.75
N ASN A 32 17.89 -4.35 8.17
CA ASN A 32 17.54 -5.73 8.48
C ASN A 32 17.02 -6.53 7.26
N GLY A 33 17.11 -5.97 6.04
CA GLY A 33 16.85 -6.67 4.79
C GLY A 33 15.41 -6.64 4.27
N ALA A 34 14.47 -5.97 4.96
CA ALA A 34 13.09 -5.84 4.49
C ALA A 34 13.02 -4.94 3.25
N ARG A 35 12.26 -5.37 2.23
CA ARG A 35 12.02 -4.59 1.01
C ARG A 35 10.81 -3.68 1.26
N VAL A 36 10.97 -2.39 1.01
CA VAL A 36 9.90 -1.40 1.19
C VAL A 36 9.56 -0.77 -0.14
N TYR A 37 8.27 -0.69 -0.43
CA TYR A 37 7.71 0.07 -1.54
C TYR A 37 6.80 1.14 -0.94
N PHE A 38 7.06 2.40 -1.27
CA PHE A 38 6.31 3.53 -0.77
C PHE A 38 5.75 4.35 -1.94
N VAL A 39 4.46 4.64 -1.85
CA VAL A 39 3.75 5.44 -2.85
C VAL A 39 3.15 6.65 -2.14
N PRO A 40 3.74 7.85 -2.27
CA PRO A 40 3.20 9.04 -1.61
C PRO A 40 1.88 9.46 -2.26
N ALA A 41 0.86 9.66 -1.41
CA ALA A 41 -0.46 10.15 -1.80
C ALA A 41 -0.90 11.32 -0.90
N PRO A 42 -0.34 12.53 -1.09
CA PRO A 42 -0.55 13.67 -0.18
C PRO A 42 -1.99 14.19 -0.16
N ASP A 43 -2.80 13.86 -1.17
CA ASP A 43 -4.21 14.26 -1.27
C ASP A 43 -5.13 13.39 -0.38
N LEU A 44 -4.63 12.28 0.16
CA LEU A 44 -5.38 11.38 1.03
C LEU A 44 -4.94 11.54 2.48
N PRO A 45 -5.84 11.92 3.42
CA PRO A 45 -5.51 12.06 4.83
C PRO A 45 -5.52 10.70 5.55
N MET A 46 -4.94 9.67 4.92
CA MET A 46 -4.86 8.31 5.43
C MET A 46 -3.58 7.64 4.95
N VAL A 47 -3.17 6.59 5.67
CA VAL A 47 -2.03 5.75 5.32
C VAL A 47 -2.50 4.30 5.36
N ASP A 48 -2.10 3.55 4.34
CA ASP A 48 -2.29 2.10 4.27
C ASP A 48 -0.92 1.42 4.35
N ILE A 49 -0.83 0.34 5.11
CA ILE A 49 0.41 -0.39 5.36
C ILE A 49 0.13 -1.88 5.17
N GLU A 50 0.74 -2.45 4.12
CA GLU A 50 0.69 -3.88 3.86
C GLU A 50 2.04 -4.53 4.17
N ILE A 51 2.04 -5.60 4.98
CA ILE A 51 3.23 -6.37 5.30
C ILE A 51 3.03 -7.80 4.78
N VAL A 52 3.80 -8.16 3.74
CA VAL A 52 3.70 -9.46 3.08
C VAL A 52 4.89 -10.34 3.45
N PHE A 53 4.60 -11.52 4.00
CA PHE A 53 5.60 -12.52 4.35
C PHE A 53 5.57 -13.71 3.38
N ASP A 54 6.75 -14.25 3.08
CA ASP A 54 6.90 -15.56 2.43
C ASP A 54 6.73 -16.69 3.47
N ALA A 55 5.54 -16.72 4.09
CA ALA A 55 5.22 -17.57 5.23
C ALA A 55 3.81 -18.20 5.13
N GLY A 56 3.28 -18.37 3.90
CA GLY A 56 1.98 -19.01 3.68
C GLY A 56 1.99 -20.53 3.94
N SER A 57 0.84 -21.19 3.78
CA SER A 57 0.66 -22.62 4.03
C SER A 57 1.57 -23.56 3.23
N ALA A 58 2.15 -23.08 2.11
CA ALA A 58 3.22 -23.79 1.41
C ALA A 58 4.46 -24.05 2.30
N ARG A 59 4.60 -23.34 3.42
CA ARG A 59 5.66 -23.48 4.42
C ARG A 59 5.25 -24.32 5.65
N ASP A 60 4.05 -24.89 5.67
CA ASP A 60 3.53 -25.66 6.81
C ASP A 60 4.34 -26.95 7.10
N GLY A 61 4.97 -27.53 6.07
CA GLY A 61 5.70 -28.79 6.18
C GLY A 61 4.80 -29.91 6.72
N ASP A 62 5.25 -30.58 7.79
CA ASP A 62 4.51 -31.69 8.42
C ASP A 62 3.36 -31.23 9.35
N LYS A 63 3.11 -29.92 9.48
CA LYS A 63 2.06 -29.36 10.34
C LYS A 63 1.05 -28.52 9.54
N PRO A 64 0.11 -29.15 8.83
CA PRO A 64 -0.91 -28.43 8.07
C PRO A 64 -1.67 -27.42 8.94
N GLY A 65 -1.81 -26.20 8.44
CA GLY A 65 -2.50 -25.11 9.13
C GLY A 65 -1.62 -24.29 10.07
N LEU A 66 -0.33 -24.60 10.20
CA LEU A 66 0.59 -23.85 11.08
C LEU A 66 0.70 -22.38 10.69
N ALA A 67 0.87 -22.07 9.40
CA ALA A 67 0.94 -20.70 8.91
C ALA A 67 -0.35 -19.93 9.19
N MET A 68 -1.51 -20.56 8.92
CA MET A 68 -2.82 -19.96 9.14
C MET A 68 -3.07 -19.68 10.63
N LEU A 69 -2.77 -20.65 11.49
CA LEU A 69 -2.87 -20.48 12.94
C LEU A 69 -1.93 -19.36 13.43
N SER A 70 -0.68 -19.35 12.95
CA SER A 70 0.30 -18.34 13.35
C SER A 70 -0.14 -16.92 12.95
N ASN A 71 -0.69 -16.77 11.75
CA ASN A 71 -1.25 -15.50 11.28
C ASN A 71 -2.47 -15.08 12.13
N GLY A 72 -3.39 -16.00 12.42
CA GLY A 72 -4.56 -15.72 13.27
C GLY A 72 -4.24 -15.36 14.72
N LEU A 73 -3.02 -15.65 15.20
CA LEU A 73 -2.58 -15.30 16.54
C LEU A 73 -1.82 -13.95 16.63
N LEU A 74 -1.58 -13.27 15.50
CA LEU A 74 -0.80 -12.02 15.49
C LEU A 74 -1.43 -10.90 16.33
N THR A 75 -2.75 -10.90 16.45
CA THR A 75 -3.53 -9.89 17.19
C THR A 75 -3.90 -10.34 18.61
N GLU A 76 -3.51 -11.55 19.03
CA GLU A 76 -3.89 -12.13 20.32
C GLU A 76 -3.01 -11.65 21.50
N GLY A 77 -2.00 -10.82 21.23
CA GLY A 77 -1.16 -10.19 22.23
C GLY A 77 0.25 -9.91 21.72
N ALA A 78 0.79 -8.74 22.05
CA ALA A 78 2.12 -8.31 21.62
C ALA A 78 2.67 -7.20 22.52
N GLY A 79 3.99 -7.18 22.75
CA GLY A 79 4.65 -6.04 23.42
C GLY A 79 4.15 -5.72 24.83
N GLY A 80 3.51 -6.67 25.52
CA GLY A 80 2.90 -6.46 26.85
C GLY A 80 1.41 -6.11 26.82
N TYR A 81 0.79 -5.98 25.65
CA TYR A 81 -0.64 -5.76 25.48
C TYR A 81 -1.40 -7.07 25.28
N SER A 82 -2.60 -7.17 25.87
CA SER A 82 -3.57 -8.22 25.55
C SER A 82 -4.28 -7.95 24.23
N ALA A 83 -4.97 -8.96 23.69
CA ALA A 83 -5.83 -8.82 22.51
C ALA A 83 -6.83 -7.65 22.64
N ASP A 84 -7.54 -7.58 23.77
CA ASP A 84 -8.51 -6.51 24.04
C ASP A 84 -7.86 -5.11 24.01
N GLN A 85 -6.67 -4.99 24.60
CA GLN A 85 -5.94 -3.72 24.60
C GLN A 85 -5.51 -3.34 23.19
N ILE A 86 -5.01 -4.30 22.40
CA ILE A 86 -4.64 -4.06 21.00
C ILE A 86 -5.85 -3.56 20.21
N ALA A 87 -7.00 -4.23 20.32
CA ALA A 87 -8.24 -3.81 19.65
C ALA A 87 -8.66 -2.39 20.06
N GLU A 88 -8.70 -2.11 21.37
CA GLU A 88 -9.05 -0.78 21.90
C GLU A 88 -8.08 0.32 21.38
N HIS A 89 -6.79 0.03 21.26
CA HIS A 89 -5.81 0.96 20.73
C HIS A 89 -6.06 1.31 19.25
N PHE A 90 -6.39 0.32 18.42
CA PHE A 90 -6.73 0.54 17.01
C PHE A 90 -8.07 1.29 16.86
N GLU A 91 -9.09 0.89 17.60
CA GLU A 91 -10.41 1.54 17.60
C GLU A 91 -10.34 3.02 18.02
N ASN A 92 -9.59 3.33 19.07
CA ASN A 92 -9.41 4.71 19.55
C ASN A 92 -8.72 5.62 18.51
N LEU A 93 -7.91 5.05 17.62
CA LEU A 93 -7.26 5.77 16.53
C LEU A 93 -8.10 5.80 15.24
N GLY A 94 -9.23 5.07 15.20
CA GLY A 94 -10.00 4.85 13.98
C GLY A 94 -9.23 4.05 12.94
N ALA A 95 -8.27 3.24 13.37
CA ALA A 95 -7.42 2.41 12.52
C ALA A 95 -7.95 0.96 12.47
N GLU A 96 -7.70 0.27 11.36
CA GLU A 96 -8.10 -1.11 11.14
C GLU A 96 -6.85 -1.98 10.94
N ILE A 97 -6.88 -3.20 11.49
CA ILE A 97 -5.86 -4.23 11.31
C ILE A 97 -6.55 -5.56 10.98
N SER A 98 -5.98 -6.31 10.05
CA SER A 98 -6.51 -7.59 9.55
C SER A 98 -5.40 -8.61 9.30
#